data_AF-A0A1Z8YIW0-F1
#
_entry.id   AF-A0A1Z8YIW0-F1
#
_cell.length_a   1.000
_cell.length_b   1.000
_cell.length_c   1.000
_cell.angle_alpha   90.00
_cell.angle_beta   90.00
_cell.angle_gamma   90.00
#
_symmetry.space_group_name_H-M   'P 1'
#
loop_
_entity.id
_entity.type
_entity.pdbx_description
1 polymer ?
#
loop_
_entity_poly.entity_id
_entity_poly.type
_entity_poly.pdbx_seq_one_letter_code
_entity_poly.pdbx_strand_id
1 'polypeptide(L)'
;MFTMFLLSFLLPVLAGAGILALGWLLPPVRKIAWLSGCAFGVALAGGLALSYLAESGFPSYPPVRSEGWIMLAALACIPFAFFLSFTEKLEFPWIELTALGTGVFVGLLPVISGSELVAGIPKPLFPEMGIVSHATLALELAFGILIVIRLAQVRVGATLPTVFAICFTGASACSMASGWISLSIMFGVLAAVSGAAALFARFSGSPNIGRAGAVVSVGLLIFLSTACWYKTTAPSEVTWWVWILLVGAPVLLLPLENRFINKLPPAGGYWIRVIVVAIPVVWVLIRIYPAVAGEASNAPDEMDEMMKMYQ
;
A
#
# COMPACT_ATOMS: atom_id res chain seq x y z
N MET A 1 -21.20 1.83 -15.08
CA MET A 1 -20.73 1.94 -13.68
C MET A 1 -20.75 0.62 -12.93
N PHE A 2 -21.88 -0.09 -12.81
CA PHE A 2 -21.97 -1.37 -12.07
C PHE A 2 -20.98 -2.46 -12.56
N THR A 3 -20.88 -2.68 -13.87
CA THR A 3 -19.95 -3.66 -14.46
C THR A 3 -18.48 -3.32 -14.21
N MET A 4 -18.14 -2.03 -14.25
CA MET A 4 -16.80 -1.52 -13.94
C MET A 4 -16.45 -1.73 -12.46
N PHE A 5 -17.37 -1.43 -11.55
CA PHE A 5 -17.19 -1.69 -10.12
C PHE A 5 -17.02 -3.20 -9.82
N LEU A 6 -17.82 -4.05 -10.47
CA LEU A 6 -17.72 -5.51 -10.33
C LEU A 6 -16.34 -6.04 -10.77
N LEU A 7 -15.83 -5.58 -11.92
CA LEU A 7 -14.59 -6.09 -12.51
C LEU A 7 -13.34 -5.46 -11.88
N SER A 8 -13.36 -4.17 -11.56
CA SER A 8 -12.18 -3.44 -11.07
C SER A 8 -12.01 -3.45 -9.55
N PHE A 9 -13.07 -3.77 -8.81
CA PHE A 9 -13.07 -3.75 -7.34
C PHE A 9 -13.53 -5.08 -6.74
N LEU A 10 -14.78 -5.52 -7.00
CA LEU A 10 -15.32 -6.70 -6.32
C LEU A 10 -14.54 -7.99 -6.65
N LEU A 11 -14.30 -8.25 -7.93
CA LEU A 11 -13.63 -9.47 -8.39
C LEU A 11 -12.16 -9.54 -7.93
N PRO A 12 -11.36 -8.46 -7.98
CA PRO A 12 -10.03 -8.43 -7.37
C PRO A 12 -10.03 -8.66 -5.86
N VAL A 13 -11.00 -8.09 -5.13
CA VAL A 13 -11.16 -8.34 -3.68
C VAL A 13 -11.49 -9.80 -3.42
N LEU A 14 -12.43 -10.38 -4.19
CA LEU A 14 -12.79 -11.79 -4.07
C LEU A 14 -11.63 -12.72 -4.44
N ALA A 15 -10.82 -12.36 -5.43
CA ALA A 15 -9.61 -13.13 -5.79
C ALA A 15 -8.57 -13.08 -4.67
N GLY A 16 -8.29 -11.90 -4.11
CA GLY A 16 -7.39 -11.76 -2.96
C GLY A 16 -7.90 -12.48 -1.71
N ALA A 17 -9.18 -12.31 -1.38
CA ALA A 17 -9.83 -13.02 -0.27
C ALA A 17 -9.90 -14.54 -0.50
N GLY A 18 -10.04 -14.98 -1.75
CA GLY A 18 -9.99 -16.38 -2.15
C GLY A 18 -8.61 -17.00 -1.92
N ILE A 19 -7.53 -16.29 -2.24
CA ILE A 19 -6.15 -16.71 -1.94
C ILE A 19 -5.95 -16.85 -0.41
N LEU A 20 -6.45 -15.87 0.36
CA LEU A 20 -6.44 -15.94 1.83
C LEU A 20 -7.24 -17.14 2.35
N ALA A 21 -8.42 -17.38 1.78
CA ALA A 21 -9.28 -18.49 2.14
C ALA A 21 -8.64 -19.84 1.77
N LEU A 22 -7.94 -19.98 0.64
CA LEU A 22 -7.21 -21.19 0.28
C LEU A 22 -6.02 -21.43 1.20
N GLY A 23 -5.26 -20.38 1.52
CA GLY A 23 -4.16 -20.44 2.49
C GLY A 23 -4.62 -20.84 3.90
N TRP A 24 -5.91 -20.64 4.20
CA TRP A 24 -6.49 -20.86 5.52
C TRP A 24 -7.36 -22.13 5.65
N LEU A 25 -8.32 -22.33 4.74
CA LEU A 25 -9.29 -23.43 4.74
C LEU A 25 -8.63 -24.79 4.47
N LEU A 26 -7.47 -24.81 3.81
CA LEU A 26 -6.75 -26.05 3.55
C LEU A 26 -5.84 -26.40 4.75
N PRO A 27 -6.18 -27.44 5.55
CA PRO A 27 -5.39 -27.85 6.71
C PRO A 27 -3.90 -28.13 6.44
N PRO A 28 -3.49 -28.74 5.30
CA PRO A 28 -2.08 -28.96 5.03
C PRO A 28 -1.33 -27.65 4.74
N VAL A 29 -1.98 -26.68 4.10
CA VAL A 29 -1.38 -25.38 3.75
C VAL A 29 -1.20 -24.51 5.00
N ARG A 30 -2.20 -24.50 5.88
CA ARG A 30 -2.16 -23.75 7.15
C ARG A 30 -1.02 -24.18 8.08
N LYS A 31 -0.63 -25.46 8.05
CA LYS A 31 0.47 -25.99 8.89
C LYS A 31 1.86 -25.62 8.37
N ILE A 32 1.95 -25.21 7.12
CA ILE A 32 3.23 -24.84 6.49
C ILE A 32 3.45 -23.34 6.74
N ALA A 33 4.29 -23.04 7.73
CA ALA A 33 4.51 -21.67 8.22
C ALA A 33 4.83 -20.67 7.10
N TRP A 34 5.71 -21.03 6.17
CA TRP A 34 6.11 -20.15 5.07
C TRP A 34 4.96 -19.89 4.08
N LEU A 35 4.14 -20.89 3.73
CA LEU A 35 2.96 -20.72 2.86
C LEU A 35 1.92 -19.82 3.53
N SER A 36 1.66 -20.03 4.82
CA SER A 36 0.74 -19.18 5.58
C SER A 36 1.24 -17.73 5.75
N GLY A 37 2.56 -17.53 5.79
CA GLY A 37 3.21 -16.22 5.87
C GLY A 37 3.14 -15.44 4.56
N CYS A 38 3.27 -16.12 3.42
CA CYS A 38 3.16 -15.54 2.08
C CYS A 38 1.73 -15.17 1.68
N ALA A 39 0.73 -15.89 2.18
CA ALA A 39 -0.66 -15.82 1.66
C ALA A 39 -1.21 -14.39 1.62
N PHE A 40 -0.92 -13.58 2.65
CA PHE A 40 -1.33 -12.18 2.67
C PHE A 40 -0.63 -11.33 1.60
N GLY A 41 0.69 -11.49 1.42
CA GLY A 41 1.43 -10.76 0.39
C GLY A 41 1.01 -11.14 -1.04
N VAL A 42 0.76 -12.44 -1.27
CA VAL A 42 0.27 -12.94 -2.57
C VAL A 42 -1.15 -12.45 -2.84
N ALA A 43 -2.02 -12.40 -1.83
CA ALA A 43 -3.37 -11.87 -1.96
C ALA A 43 -3.38 -10.38 -2.32
N LEU A 44 -2.51 -9.57 -1.71
CA LEU A 44 -2.37 -8.15 -2.04
C LEU A 44 -1.84 -7.95 -3.46
N ALA A 45 -0.79 -8.70 -3.83
CA ALA A 45 -0.21 -8.67 -5.17
C ALA A 45 -1.23 -9.06 -6.25
N GLY A 46 -1.95 -10.16 -6.04
CA GLY A 46 -2.99 -10.64 -6.97
C GLY A 46 -4.16 -9.67 -7.08
N GLY A 47 -4.65 -9.15 -5.96
CA GLY A 47 -5.72 -8.15 -5.94
C GLY A 47 -5.32 -6.87 -6.66
N LEU A 48 -4.11 -6.35 -6.40
CA LEU A 48 -3.59 -5.16 -7.06
C LEU A 48 -3.41 -5.36 -8.56
N ALA A 49 -2.81 -6.48 -8.98
CA ALA A 49 -2.58 -6.78 -10.39
C ALA A 49 -3.91 -6.93 -11.16
N LEU A 50 -4.90 -7.63 -10.58
CA LEU A 50 -6.22 -7.78 -11.20
C LEU A 50 -6.99 -6.47 -11.26
N SER A 51 -6.93 -5.65 -10.20
CA SER A 51 -7.54 -4.32 -10.20
C SER A 51 -6.90 -3.41 -11.25
N TYR A 52 -5.57 -3.45 -11.39
CA TYR A 52 -4.86 -2.75 -12.45
C TYR A 52 -5.29 -3.21 -13.84
N LEU A 53 -5.28 -4.52 -14.12
CA LEU A 53 -5.65 -5.05 -15.44
C LEU A 53 -7.11 -4.74 -15.81
N ALA A 54 -8.01 -4.76 -14.84
CA ALA A 54 -9.42 -4.43 -15.04
C ALA A 54 -9.62 -2.93 -15.37
N GLU A 55 -8.85 -2.04 -14.75
CA GLU A 55 -8.90 -0.60 -15.00
C GLU A 55 -8.19 -0.18 -16.29
N SER A 56 -6.99 -0.72 -16.55
CA SER A 56 -6.16 -0.30 -17.68
C SER A 56 -6.45 -1.03 -18.98
N GLY A 57 -7.21 -2.13 -18.93
CA GLY A 57 -7.24 -3.14 -19.98
C GLY A 57 -5.91 -3.91 -20.08
N PHE A 58 -5.84 -4.90 -20.98
CA PHE A 58 -4.60 -5.63 -21.22
C PHE A 58 -3.53 -4.67 -21.79
N PRO A 59 -2.35 -4.54 -21.14
CA PRO A 59 -1.32 -3.62 -21.61
C PRO A 59 -0.83 -4.06 -23.00
N SER A 60 -0.86 -3.13 -23.96
CA SER A 60 -0.29 -3.32 -25.29
C SER A 60 1.23 -3.55 -25.19
N TYR A 61 1.77 -4.50 -25.94
CA TYR A 61 3.21 -4.72 -26.04
C TYR A 61 3.78 -4.02 -27.29
N PRO A 62 4.84 -3.21 -27.19
CA PRO A 62 5.59 -2.87 -25.97
C PRO A 62 4.84 -1.89 -25.05
N PRO A 63 5.08 -1.93 -23.72
CA PRO A 63 4.38 -1.10 -22.74
C PRO A 63 4.63 0.39 -22.96
N VAL A 64 3.61 1.10 -23.45
CA VAL A 64 3.70 2.53 -23.81
C VAL A 64 3.47 3.46 -22.61
N ARG A 65 2.78 2.97 -21.57
CA ARG A 65 2.38 3.75 -20.38
C ARG A 65 3.32 3.51 -19.21
N SER A 66 3.67 4.58 -18.49
CA SER A 66 4.42 4.52 -17.23
C SER A 66 3.70 3.76 -16.12
N GLU A 67 2.39 3.58 -16.25
CA GLU A 67 1.56 2.87 -15.27
C GLU A 67 1.80 1.36 -15.24
N GLY A 68 2.45 0.79 -16.27
CA GLY A 68 2.87 -0.62 -16.29
C GLY A 68 3.80 -0.98 -15.12
N TRP A 69 4.45 0.02 -14.52
CA TRP A 69 5.24 -0.14 -13.30
C TRP A 69 4.41 -0.55 -12.08
N ILE A 70 3.13 -0.17 -12.00
CA ILE A 70 2.22 -0.59 -10.93
C ILE A 70 1.98 -2.10 -11.02
N MET A 71 1.78 -2.62 -12.23
CA MET A 71 1.65 -4.05 -12.49
C MET A 71 2.94 -4.81 -12.19
N LEU A 72 4.09 -4.27 -12.59
CA LEU A 72 5.40 -4.88 -12.27
C LEU A 72 5.67 -4.89 -10.77
N ALA A 73 5.34 -3.82 -10.05
CA ALA A 73 5.44 -3.76 -8.59
C ALA A 73 4.55 -4.83 -7.93
N ALA A 74 3.32 -4.99 -8.39
CA ALA A 74 2.41 -6.04 -7.93
C ALA A 74 3.00 -7.44 -8.15
N LEU A 75 3.52 -7.71 -9.36
CA LEU A 75 4.13 -9.01 -9.68
C LEU A 75 5.42 -9.25 -8.90
N ALA A 76 6.27 -8.24 -8.70
CA ALA A 76 7.51 -8.34 -7.92
C ALA A 76 7.25 -8.62 -6.43
N CYS A 77 6.09 -8.23 -5.90
CA CYS A 77 5.68 -8.56 -4.54
C CYS A 77 5.50 -10.07 -4.31
N ILE A 78 5.20 -10.85 -5.35
CA ILE A 78 5.01 -12.31 -5.26
C ILE A 78 6.33 -13.02 -4.90
N PRO A 79 7.40 -13.00 -5.74
CA PRO A 79 8.66 -13.66 -5.41
C PRO A 79 9.27 -13.09 -4.12
N PHE A 80 9.06 -11.81 -3.84
CA PHE A 80 9.50 -11.17 -2.60
C PHE A 80 8.80 -11.75 -1.36
N ALA A 81 7.48 -11.92 -1.39
CA ALA A 81 6.72 -12.56 -0.31
C ALA A 81 7.20 -14.00 -0.07
N PHE A 82 7.47 -14.75 -1.14
CA PHE A 82 8.06 -16.08 -1.05
C PHE A 82 9.44 -16.02 -0.39
N PHE A 83 10.35 -15.20 -0.90
CA PHE A 83 11.73 -15.12 -0.41
C PHE A 83 11.80 -14.79 1.08
N LEU A 84 11.05 -13.78 1.54
CA LEU A 84 10.99 -13.39 2.95
C LEU A 84 10.48 -14.50 3.86
N SER A 85 9.51 -15.29 3.38
CA SER A 85 8.97 -16.40 4.16
C SER A 85 9.92 -17.60 4.23
N PHE A 86 10.83 -17.74 3.26
CA PHE A 86 11.88 -18.77 3.27
C PHE A 86 13.06 -18.40 4.18
N THR A 87 13.45 -17.13 4.21
CA THR A 87 14.65 -16.68 4.95
C THR A 87 14.40 -16.43 6.44
N GLU A 88 13.14 -16.52 6.89
CA GLU A 88 12.73 -16.27 8.27
C GLU A 88 13.39 -17.18 9.32
N LYS A 89 13.88 -18.35 8.92
CA LYS A 89 14.51 -19.34 9.81
C LYS A 89 16.04 -19.35 9.78
N LEU A 90 16.65 -18.52 8.94
CA LEU A 90 18.10 -18.52 8.74
C LEU A 90 18.74 -17.50 9.67
N GLU A 91 19.79 -17.89 10.40
CA GLU A 91 20.50 -17.05 11.40
C GLU A 91 21.23 -15.84 10.79
N PHE A 92 21.34 -15.78 9.45
CA PHE A 92 21.99 -14.70 8.73
C PHE A 92 21.04 -13.49 8.55
N PRO A 93 21.56 -12.24 8.42
CA PRO A 93 20.76 -11.02 8.20
C PRO A 93 20.18 -10.92 6.78
N TRP A 94 19.63 -12.03 6.26
CA TRP A 94 18.98 -12.09 4.94
C TRP A 94 17.83 -11.11 4.84
N ILE A 95 17.16 -10.84 5.96
CA ILE A 95 16.01 -9.96 6.04
C ILE A 95 16.44 -8.49 5.87
N GLU A 96 17.52 -8.07 6.53
CA GLU A 96 18.08 -6.72 6.36
C GLU A 96 18.66 -6.52 4.96
N LEU A 97 19.35 -7.54 4.43
CA LEU A 97 19.95 -7.49 3.10
C LEU A 97 18.89 -7.49 1.99
N THR A 98 17.78 -8.21 2.17
CA THR A 98 16.64 -8.13 1.25
C THR A 98 15.86 -6.84 1.36
N ALA A 99 15.69 -6.29 2.57
CA ALA A 99 15.06 -4.98 2.73
C ALA A 99 15.83 -3.89 1.97
N LEU A 100 17.16 -3.85 2.16
CA LEU A 100 18.06 -2.93 1.46
C LEU A 100 18.08 -3.22 -0.04
N GLY A 101 18.27 -4.48 -0.45
CA GLY A 101 18.29 -4.89 -1.84
C GLY A 101 16.99 -4.56 -2.57
N THR A 102 15.85 -4.72 -1.91
CA THR A 102 14.52 -4.43 -2.49
C THR A 102 14.25 -2.94 -2.57
N GLY A 103 14.60 -2.17 -1.55
CA GLY A 103 14.53 -0.70 -1.60
C GLY A 103 15.37 -0.15 -2.75
N VAL A 104 16.62 -0.63 -2.87
CA VAL A 104 17.54 -0.29 -3.96
C VAL A 104 16.99 -0.73 -5.31
N PHE A 105 16.49 -1.96 -5.43
CA PHE A 105 15.93 -2.47 -6.68
C PHE A 105 14.70 -1.67 -7.12
N VAL A 106 13.71 -1.48 -6.24
CA VAL A 106 12.46 -0.75 -6.57
C VAL A 106 12.72 0.73 -6.80
N GLY A 107 13.61 1.37 -6.03
CA GLY A 107 13.95 2.78 -6.18
C GLY A 107 14.87 3.09 -7.36
N LEU A 108 15.74 2.16 -7.78
CA LEU A 108 16.65 2.36 -8.93
C LEU A 108 16.18 1.68 -10.22
N LEU A 109 15.20 0.77 -10.20
CA LEU A 109 14.69 0.17 -11.45
C LEU A 109 14.20 1.19 -12.48
N PRO A 110 13.47 2.26 -12.08
CA PRO A 110 13.08 3.31 -13.01
C PRO A 110 14.30 3.98 -13.68
N VAL A 111 15.41 4.15 -12.95
CA VAL A 111 16.66 4.72 -13.49
C VAL A 111 17.31 3.78 -14.51
N ILE A 112 17.33 2.48 -14.24
CA ILE A 112 17.91 1.47 -15.15
C ILE A 112 17.08 1.37 -16.44
N SER A 113 15.76 1.51 -16.36
CA SER A 113 14.84 1.48 -17.51
C SER A 113 14.88 2.72 -18.41
N GLY A 114 15.46 3.82 -17.93
CA GLY A 114 15.65 5.05 -18.70
C GLY A 114 16.84 4.99 -19.66
N SER A 115 17.70 3.98 -19.54
CA SER A 115 18.74 3.70 -20.54
C SER A 115 18.10 2.95 -21.71
N GLU A 116 18.41 3.32 -22.95
CA GLU A 116 17.88 2.74 -24.20
C GLU A 116 18.13 1.22 -24.39
N LEU A 117 18.55 0.50 -23.35
CA LEU A 117 19.12 -0.83 -23.44
C LEU A 117 18.11 -1.99 -23.54
N VAL A 118 16.80 -1.79 -23.34
CA VAL A 118 15.86 -2.91 -23.40
C VAL A 118 14.51 -2.51 -24.01
N ALA A 119 14.29 -2.89 -25.27
CA ALA A 119 12.98 -2.87 -25.88
C ALA A 119 12.02 -3.76 -25.07
N GLY A 120 10.93 -3.18 -24.53
CA GLY A 120 9.90 -3.91 -23.77
C GLY A 120 9.75 -3.52 -22.29
N ILE A 121 10.59 -2.62 -21.75
CA ILE A 121 10.41 -2.09 -20.38
C ILE A 121 9.47 -0.87 -20.41
N PRO A 122 8.51 -0.74 -19.48
CA PRO A 122 7.62 0.43 -19.44
C PRO A 122 8.42 1.72 -19.23
N LYS A 123 7.98 2.84 -19.85
CA LYS A 123 8.57 4.17 -19.59
C LYS A 123 8.72 4.42 -18.08
N PRO A 124 9.83 5.00 -17.60
CA PRO A 124 10.06 5.19 -16.18
C PRO A 124 8.87 5.87 -15.51
N LEU A 125 8.48 5.37 -14.34
CA LEU A 125 7.36 5.92 -13.57
C LEU A 125 7.63 7.35 -13.09
N PHE A 126 8.92 7.68 -12.89
CA PHE A 126 9.41 8.97 -12.39
C PHE A 126 10.46 9.57 -13.35
N PRO A 127 10.07 9.98 -14.57
CA PRO A 127 11.02 10.39 -15.61
C PRO A 127 11.82 11.67 -15.27
N GLU A 128 11.30 12.52 -14.37
CA GLU A 128 11.94 13.79 -13.99
C GLU A 128 12.55 13.74 -12.58
N MET A 129 12.44 12.62 -11.85
CA MET A 129 13.11 12.48 -10.56
C MET A 129 14.63 12.39 -10.76
N GLY A 130 15.37 13.26 -10.09
CA GLY A 130 16.83 13.17 -10.05
C GLY A 130 17.31 11.89 -9.34
N ILE A 131 18.60 11.57 -9.49
CA ILE A 131 19.24 10.41 -8.85
C ILE A 131 19.08 10.46 -7.33
N VAL A 132 19.19 11.66 -6.73
CA VAL A 132 19.04 11.86 -5.29
C VAL A 132 17.63 11.48 -4.82
N SER A 133 16.59 11.91 -5.53
CA SER A 133 15.20 11.60 -5.19
C SER A 133 14.90 10.10 -5.31
N HIS A 134 15.47 9.42 -6.32
CA HIS A 134 15.39 7.97 -6.45
C HIS A 134 16.11 7.24 -5.29
N ALA A 135 17.28 7.74 -4.87
CA ALA A 135 17.99 7.20 -3.71
C ALA A 135 17.21 7.41 -2.41
N THR A 136 16.55 8.55 -2.24
CA THR A 136 15.68 8.81 -1.08
C THR A 136 14.49 7.85 -1.05
N LEU A 137 13.81 7.63 -2.18
CA LEU A 137 12.72 6.65 -2.29
C LEU A 137 13.20 5.22 -1.97
N ALA A 138 14.38 4.85 -2.48
CA ALA A 138 14.99 3.55 -2.19
C ALA A 138 15.25 3.35 -0.70
N LEU A 139 15.78 4.39 -0.03
CA LEU A 139 16.02 4.38 1.41
C LEU A 139 14.72 4.35 2.20
N GLU A 140 13.72 5.13 1.81
CA GLU A 140 12.40 5.15 2.46
C GLU A 140 11.74 3.77 2.40
N LEU A 141 11.76 3.12 1.24
CA LEU A 141 11.30 1.74 1.08
C LEU A 141 12.09 0.78 1.97
N ALA A 142 13.42 0.85 1.96
CA ALA A 142 14.26 -0.04 2.76
C ALA A 142 14.02 0.13 4.27
N PHE A 143 13.98 1.37 4.76
CA PHE A 143 13.73 1.65 6.19
C PHE A 143 12.30 1.31 6.59
N GLY A 144 11.30 1.62 5.76
CA GLY A 144 9.91 1.25 6.01
C GLY A 144 9.74 -0.26 6.13
N ILE A 145 10.36 -1.01 5.21
CA ILE A 145 10.39 -2.48 5.24
C ILE A 145 11.05 -2.97 6.55
N LEU A 146 12.23 -2.45 6.91
CA LEU A 146 12.93 -2.84 8.14
C LEU A 146 12.10 -2.59 9.40
N ILE A 147 11.45 -1.44 9.50
CA ILE A 147 10.61 -1.09 10.65
C ILE A 147 9.44 -2.07 10.78
N VAL A 148 8.78 -2.40 9.67
CA VAL A 148 7.64 -3.30 9.70
C VAL A 148 8.03 -4.75 9.87
N ILE A 149 9.20 -5.17 9.41
CA ILE A 149 9.78 -6.46 9.79
C ILE A 149 9.91 -6.55 11.31
N ARG A 150 10.47 -5.51 11.95
CA ARG A 150 10.61 -5.48 13.42
C ARG A 150 9.26 -5.52 14.11
N LEU A 151 8.26 -4.77 13.62
CA LEU A 151 6.90 -4.84 14.14
C LEU A 151 6.27 -6.22 13.94
N ALA A 152 6.46 -6.84 12.79
CA ALA A 152 5.92 -8.16 12.47
C ALA A 152 6.64 -9.29 13.23
N GLN A 153 7.90 -9.09 13.65
CA GLN A 153 8.60 -9.97 14.57
C GLN A 153 7.96 -9.95 15.97
N VAL A 154 7.60 -8.77 16.46
CA VAL A 154 7.01 -8.58 17.80
C VAL A 154 5.50 -8.89 17.80
N ARG A 155 4.82 -8.65 16.68
CA ARG A 155 3.36 -8.74 16.56
C ARG A 155 2.91 -9.68 15.47
N VAL A 156 1.95 -10.49 15.87
CA VAL A 156 1.46 -11.63 15.13
C VAL A 156 -0.07 -11.61 15.27
N GLY A 157 -0.82 -11.79 14.18
CA GLY A 157 -2.30 -11.74 14.17
C GLY A 157 -2.92 -10.47 13.55
N ALA A 158 -4.15 -10.15 13.95
CA ALA A 158 -5.03 -9.23 13.20
C ALA A 158 -4.64 -7.74 13.21
N THR A 159 -3.75 -7.31 14.11
CA THR A 159 -3.40 -5.89 14.29
C THR A 159 -2.78 -5.27 13.04
N LEU A 160 -1.75 -5.91 12.46
CA LEU A 160 -1.06 -5.38 11.29
C LEU A 160 -1.98 -5.29 10.07
N PRO A 161 -2.73 -6.35 9.68
CA PRO A 161 -3.71 -6.24 8.60
C PRO A 161 -4.79 -5.18 8.83
N THR A 162 -5.25 -5.00 10.08
CA THR A 162 -6.21 -3.92 10.41
C THR A 162 -5.61 -2.54 10.16
N VAL A 163 -4.37 -2.33 10.60
CA VAL A 163 -3.65 -1.07 10.43
C VAL A 163 -3.43 -0.75 8.95
N PHE A 164 -3.03 -1.74 8.15
CA PHE A 164 -2.89 -1.56 6.70
C PHE A 164 -4.23 -1.30 6.02
N ALA A 165 -5.32 -1.96 6.45
CA ALA A 165 -6.64 -1.66 5.92
C ALA A 165 -7.00 -0.19 6.12
N ILE A 166 -6.78 0.36 7.32
CA ILE A 166 -7.03 1.77 7.64
C ILE A 166 -6.15 2.70 6.80
N CYS A 167 -4.84 2.42 6.70
CA CYS A 167 -3.91 3.25 5.93
C CYS A 167 -4.25 3.24 4.44
N PHE A 168 -4.57 2.08 3.87
CA PHE A 168 -5.00 1.97 2.47
C PHE A 168 -6.35 2.64 2.21
N THR A 169 -7.30 2.63 3.15
CA THR A 169 -8.53 3.41 3.05
C THR A 169 -8.22 4.91 3.00
N GLY A 170 -7.34 5.40 3.87
CA GLY A 170 -6.87 6.79 3.83
C GLY A 170 -6.21 7.15 2.51
N ALA A 171 -5.33 6.28 2.00
CA ALA A 171 -4.65 6.47 0.72
C ALA A 171 -5.61 6.43 -0.48
N SER A 172 -6.65 5.59 -0.43
CA SER A 172 -7.71 5.55 -1.44
C SER A 172 -8.48 6.87 -1.51
N ALA A 173 -8.83 7.45 -0.36
CA ALA A 173 -9.50 8.74 -0.28
C ALA A 173 -8.58 9.89 -0.73
N CYS A 174 -7.29 9.88 -0.37
CA CYS A 174 -6.32 10.86 -0.85
C CYS A 174 -6.14 10.77 -2.36
N SER A 175 -6.03 9.56 -2.90
CA SER A 175 -5.93 9.35 -4.34
C SER A 175 -7.16 9.86 -5.09
N MET A 176 -8.35 9.73 -4.50
CA MET A 176 -9.58 10.29 -5.04
C MET A 176 -9.57 11.83 -5.00
N ALA A 177 -9.17 12.42 -3.88
CA ALA A 177 -9.01 13.88 -3.73
C ALA A 177 -7.99 14.46 -4.72
N SER A 178 -6.93 13.70 -5.03
CA SER A 178 -5.90 14.04 -6.02
C SER A 178 -6.32 13.77 -7.47
N GLY A 179 -7.57 13.33 -7.71
CA GLY A 179 -8.10 13.09 -9.05
C GLY A 179 -7.65 11.78 -9.74
N TRP A 180 -6.92 10.91 -9.06
CA TRP A 180 -6.47 9.64 -9.62
C TRP A 180 -7.41 8.49 -9.24
N ILE A 181 -8.45 8.30 -10.07
CA ILE A 181 -9.54 7.34 -9.84
C ILE A 181 -9.03 5.89 -9.81
N SER A 182 -8.23 5.46 -10.79
CA SER A 182 -7.77 4.08 -10.86
C SER A 182 -6.91 3.68 -9.64
N LEU A 183 -6.08 4.60 -9.14
CA LEU A 183 -5.27 4.35 -7.95
C LEU A 183 -6.13 4.36 -6.66
N SER A 184 -7.21 5.15 -6.62
CA SER A 184 -8.20 5.07 -5.54
C SER A 184 -8.85 3.68 -5.46
N ILE A 185 -9.19 3.09 -6.61
CA ILE A 185 -9.73 1.72 -6.69
C ILE A 185 -8.68 0.70 -6.22
N MET A 186 -7.44 0.80 -6.69
CA MET A 186 -6.36 -0.10 -6.28
C MET A 186 -6.09 -0.06 -4.77
N PHE A 187 -6.01 1.13 -4.17
CA PHE A 187 -5.90 1.27 -2.72
C PHE A 187 -7.14 0.72 -1.99
N GLY A 188 -8.33 0.92 -2.55
CA GLY A 188 -9.56 0.35 -2.00
C GLY A 188 -9.56 -1.18 -2.01
N VAL A 189 -9.06 -1.81 -3.07
CA VAL A 189 -8.87 -3.28 -3.15
C VAL A 189 -7.86 -3.75 -2.10
N LEU A 190 -6.72 -3.07 -1.97
CA LEU A 190 -5.71 -3.38 -0.95
C LEU A 190 -6.27 -3.24 0.48
N ALA A 191 -7.10 -2.22 0.72
CA ALA A 191 -7.78 -2.02 1.99
C ALA A 191 -8.75 -3.18 2.31
N ALA A 192 -9.57 -3.58 1.34
CA ALA A 192 -10.53 -4.66 1.49
C ALA A 192 -9.84 -6.04 1.68
N VAL A 193 -8.76 -6.32 0.95
CA VAL A 193 -7.96 -7.53 1.13
C VAL A 193 -7.28 -7.55 2.51
N SER A 194 -6.78 -6.41 2.98
CA SER A 194 -6.20 -6.26 4.32
C SER A 194 -7.25 -6.44 5.43
N GLY A 195 -8.45 -5.90 5.23
CA GLY A 195 -9.59 -6.10 6.14
C GLY A 195 -10.03 -7.57 6.20
N ALA A 196 -10.11 -8.25 5.05
CA ALA A 196 -10.38 -9.68 4.99
C ALA A 196 -9.30 -10.48 5.73
N ALA A 197 -8.02 -10.16 5.52
CA ALA A 197 -6.92 -10.78 6.25
C ALA A 197 -7.00 -10.56 7.77
N ALA A 198 -7.44 -9.38 8.22
CA ALA A 198 -7.67 -9.09 9.63
C ALA A 198 -8.78 -9.97 10.23
N LEU A 199 -9.88 -10.15 9.50
CA LEU A 199 -10.98 -11.04 9.90
C LEU A 199 -10.50 -12.50 9.97
N PHE A 200 -9.81 -12.98 8.93
CA PHE A 200 -9.23 -14.32 8.94
C PHE A 200 -8.26 -14.50 10.11
N ALA A 201 -7.38 -13.54 10.39
CA ALA A 201 -6.47 -13.61 11.53
C ALA A 201 -7.21 -13.68 12.88
N ARG A 202 -8.37 -13.01 13.01
CA ARG A 202 -9.17 -13.00 14.25
C ARG A 202 -9.98 -14.28 14.46
N PHE A 203 -10.48 -14.90 13.40
CA PHE A 203 -11.29 -16.13 13.48
C PHE A 203 -10.46 -17.41 13.31
N SER A 204 -9.25 -17.33 12.76
CA SER A 204 -8.42 -18.51 12.48
C SER A 204 -7.67 -19.05 13.70
N GLY A 205 -7.33 -18.19 14.67
CA GLY A 205 -6.37 -18.53 15.72
C GLY A 205 -4.96 -18.84 15.20
N SER A 206 -4.66 -18.56 13.93
CA SER A 206 -3.36 -18.81 13.32
C SER A 206 -2.47 -17.57 13.49
N PRO A 207 -1.33 -17.67 14.20
CA PRO A 207 -0.47 -16.51 14.44
C PRO A 207 0.12 -15.98 13.13
N ASN A 208 0.62 -16.85 12.25
CA ASN A 208 1.62 -16.48 11.24
C ASN A 208 1.12 -15.68 10.03
N ILE A 209 -0.17 -15.33 9.96
CA ILE A 209 -0.69 -14.56 8.83
C ILE A 209 -0.09 -13.15 8.88
N GLY A 210 0.70 -12.82 7.87
CA GLY A 210 0.99 -11.44 7.52
C GLY A 210 2.38 -10.91 7.87
N ARG A 211 3.40 -11.74 8.13
CA ARG A 211 4.78 -11.23 8.22
C ARG A 211 5.31 -10.77 6.87
N ALA A 212 5.43 -11.68 5.90
CA ALA A 212 5.81 -11.31 4.53
C ALA A 212 4.77 -10.38 3.88
N GLY A 213 3.48 -10.59 4.19
CA GLY A 213 2.41 -9.70 3.73
C GLY A 213 2.46 -8.28 4.31
N ALA A 214 2.92 -8.09 5.55
CA ALA A 214 3.12 -6.75 6.13
C ALA A 214 4.24 -6.00 5.40
N VAL A 215 5.31 -6.70 5.02
CA VAL A 215 6.39 -6.07 4.24
C VAL A 215 5.92 -5.67 2.84
N VAL A 216 5.19 -6.56 2.16
CA VAL A 216 4.56 -6.24 0.87
C VAL A 216 3.59 -5.06 1.01
N SER A 217 2.79 -5.02 2.07
CA SER A 217 1.85 -3.93 2.33
C SER A 217 2.54 -2.57 2.42
N VAL A 218 3.67 -2.51 3.12
CA VAL A 218 4.45 -1.26 3.27
C VAL A 218 5.09 -0.85 1.96
N GLY A 219 5.71 -1.80 1.25
CA GLY A 219 6.31 -1.54 -0.05
C GLY A 219 5.28 -0.96 -1.03
N LEU A 220 4.10 -1.57 -1.08
CA LEU A 220 2.98 -1.08 -1.89
C LEU A 220 2.46 0.27 -1.41
N LEU A 221 2.31 0.49 -0.10
CA LEU A 221 1.83 1.75 0.46
C LEU A 221 2.78 2.91 0.10
N ILE A 222 4.09 2.75 0.29
CA ILE A 222 5.10 3.77 -0.05
C ILE A 222 5.14 4.00 -1.57
N PHE A 223 5.25 2.92 -2.36
CA PHE A 223 5.40 3.02 -3.81
C PHE A 223 4.18 3.68 -4.47
N LEU A 224 2.98 3.23 -4.14
CA LEU A 224 1.75 3.77 -4.71
C LEU A 224 1.46 5.21 -4.24
N SER A 225 1.76 5.53 -2.98
CA SER A 225 1.60 6.91 -2.47
C SER A 225 2.58 7.88 -3.15
N THR A 226 3.83 7.44 -3.36
CA THR A 226 4.84 8.22 -4.08
C THR A 226 4.46 8.40 -5.54
N ALA A 227 3.97 7.33 -6.19
CA ALA A 227 3.45 7.39 -7.55
C ALA A 227 2.32 8.43 -7.65
N CYS A 228 1.34 8.36 -6.73
CA CYS A 228 0.22 9.30 -6.66
C CYS A 228 0.71 10.73 -6.54
N TRP A 229 1.50 11.00 -5.51
CA TRP A 229 2.07 12.32 -5.23
C TRP A 229 2.74 12.89 -6.48
N TYR A 230 3.67 12.14 -7.07
CA TYR A 230 4.46 12.59 -8.20
C TYR A 230 3.64 12.90 -9.46
N LYS A 231 2.61 12.10 -9.78
CA LYS A 231 1.80 12.33 -11.00
C LYS A 231 0.72 13.40 -10.84
N THR A 232 0.25 13.66 -9.62
CA THR A 232 -0.96 14.47 -9.38
C THR A 232 -0.69 15.87 -8.85
N THR A 233 0.56 16.18 -8.46
CA THR A 233 0.93 17.55 -8.07
C THR A 233 1.25 18.44 -9.27
N ALA A 234 0.24 18.69 -10.10
CA ALA A 234 -0.08 20.06 -10.49
C ALA A 234 -0.96 20.66 -9.36
N PRO A 235 -1.03 22.00 -9.17
CA PRO A 235 -1.28 22.66 -7.89
C PRO A 235 -2.62 22.21 -7.27
N SER A 236 -2.58 21.21 -6.40
CA SER A 236 -3.76 20.61 -5.78
C SER A 236 -3.69 20.75 -4.26
N GLU A 237 -4.85 20.83 -3.64
CA GLU A 237 -5.07 21.10 -2.22
C GLU A 237 -4.52 20.00 -1.29
N VAL A 238 -4.18 18.83 -1.84
CA VAL A 238 -3.60 17.70 -1.09
C VAL A 238 -2.09 17.86 -1.04
N THR A 239 -1.57 18.40 0.06
CA THR A 239 -0.13 18.60 0.32
C THR A 239 0.64 17.32 0.65
N TRP A 240 1.95 17.27 0.38
CA TRP A 240 2.81 16.08 0.52
C TRP A 240 2.81 15.47 1.92
N TRP A 241 2.69 16.30 2.95
CA TRP A 241 2.69 15.83 4.33
C TRP A 241 1.49 14.91 4.65
N VAL A 242 0.39 15.02 3.89
CA VAL A 242 -0.79 14.14 4.02
C VAL A 242 -0.40 12.69 3.73
N TRP A 243 0.36 12.49 2.65
CA TRP A 243 0.86 11.17 2.25
C TRP A 243 1.87 10.62 3.27
N ILE A 244 2.75 11.47 3.80
CA ILE A 244 3.69 11.05 4.85
C ILE A 244 2.96 10.60 6.12
N LEU A 245 1.89 11.27 6.51
CA LEU A 245 1.12 10.85 7.69
C LEU A 245 0.43 9.50 7.47
N LEU A 246 -0.06 9.22 6.27
CA LEU A 246 -0.66 7.92 5.94
C LEU A 246 0.38 6.80 5.89
N VAL A 247 1.49 7.03 5.19
CA VAL A 247 2.60 6.08 5.02
C VAL A 247 3.32 5.83 6.35
N GLY A 248 3.44 6.86 7.18
CA GLY A 248 4.11 6.83 8.48
C GLY A 248 3.22 6.34 9.63
N ALA A 249 1.89 6.32 9.48
CA ALA A 249 0.98 5.90 10.54
C ALA A 249 1.29 4.50 11.13
N PRO A 250 1.67 3.47 10.35
CA PRO A 250 2.07 2.17 10.89
C PRO A 250 3.27 2.24 11.86
N VAL A 251 4.15 3.23 11.74
CA VAL A 251 5.33 3.43 12.61
C VAL A 251 4.92 3.77 14.04
N LEU A 252 3.73 4.36 14.24
CA LEU A 252 3.18 4.66 15.56
C LEU A 252 2.92 3.41 16.42
N LEU A 253 2.96 2.22 15.82
CA LEU A 253 2.91 0.97 16.58
C LEU A 253 4.18 0.72 17.39
N LEU A 254 5.36 1.21 16.95
CA LEU A 254 6.64 0.97 17.64
C LEU A 254 6.64 1.38 19.12
N PRO A 255 6.27 2.63 19.49
CA PRO A 255 6.23 3.01 20.90
C PRO A 255 5.19 2.22 21.70
N LEU A 256 4.18 1.64 21.04
CA LEU A 256 3.13 0.84 21.67
C LEU A 256 3.54 -0.62 21.94
N GLU A 257 4.73 -1.04 21.51
CA GLU A 257 5.29 -2.35 21.85
C GLU A 257 6.02 -2.39 23.20
N ASN A 258 5.84 -1.35 24.02
CA ASN A 258 6.38 -1.29 25.36
C ASN A 258 5.76 -2.32 26.33
N ARG A 259 6.46 -2.61 27.42
CA ARG A 259 6.03 -3.59 28.43
C ARG A 259 4.69 -3.27 29.09
N PHE A 260 4.27 -2.00 29.13
CA PHE A 260 3.03 -1.59 29.80
C PHE A 260 1.80 -1.97 28.98
N ILE A 261 1.81 -1.68 27.67
CA ILE A 261 0.71 -2.03 26.78
C ILE A 261 0.63 -3.55 26.56
N ASN A 262 1.76 -4.26 26.71
CA ASN A 262 1.80 -5.72 26.66
C ASN A 262 1.15 -6.41 27.86
N LYS A 263 0.96 -5.70 28.98
CA LYS A 263 0.25 -6.20 30.16
C LYS A 263 -1.26 -6.02 30.08
N LEU A 264 -1.75 -5.26 29.10
CA LEU A 264 -3.19 -5.06 28.94
C LEU A 264 -3.88 -6.33 28.44
N PRO A 265 -5.19 -6.50 28.73
CA PRO A 265 -5.98 -7.55 28.11
C PRO A 265 -5.82 -7.52 26.58
N PRO A 266 -5.80 -8.69 25.90
CA PRO A 266 -5.56 -8.76 24.46
C PRO A 266 -6.44 -7.84 23.61
N ALA A 267 -7.72 -7.69 24.01
CA ALA A 267 -8.66 -6.78 23.35
C ALA A 267 -8.29 -5.30 23.58
N GLY A 268 -7.92 -4.91 24.79
CA GLY A 268 -7.54 -3.52 25.12
C GLY A 268 -6.25 -3.12 24.40
N GLY A 269 -5.25 -4.00 24.40
CA GLY A 269 -4.01 -3.78 23.65
C GLY A 269 -4.23 -3.69 22.14
N TYR A 270 -5.15 -4.49 21.58
CA TYR A 270 -5.52 -4.40 20.16
C TYR A 270 -6.14 -3.04 19.82
N TRP A 271 -7.18 -2.63 20.56
CA TRP A 271 -7.90 -1.39 20.26
C TRP A 271 -7.05 -0.14 20.41
N ILE A 272 -6.19 -0.05 21.43
CA ILE A 272 -5.28 1.10 21.60
C ILE A 272 -4.37 1.24 20.39
N ARG A 273 -3.79 0.13 19.91
CA ARG A 273 -2.92 0.13 18.73
C ARG A 273 -3.65 0.59 17.48
N VAL A 274 -4.86 0.07 17.26
CA VAL A 274 -5.68 0.45 16.11
C VAL A 274 -6.08 1.93 16.18
N ILE A 275 -6.50 2.43 17.35
CA ILE A 275 -6.91 3.82 17.53
C ILE A 275 -5.74 4.78 17.30
N VAL A 276 -4.55 4.48 17.84
CA VAL A 276 -3.37 5.35 17.66
C VAL A 276 -3.00 5.50 16.19
N VAL A 277 -3.10 4.43 15.39
CA VAL A 277 -2.87 4.50 13.94
C VAL A 277 -4.05 5.18 13.23
N ALA A 278 -5.28 4.99 13.70
CA ALA A 278 -6.46 5.59 13.09
C ALA A 278 -6.47 7.12 13.22
N ILE A 279 -5.95 7.70 14.31
CA ILE A 279 -5.93 9.15 14.55
C ILE A 279 -5.34 9.95 13.37
N PRO A 280 -4.09 9.71 12.92
CA PRO A 280 -3.52 10.46 11.79
C PRO A 280 -4.30 10.22 10.49
N VAL A 281 -4.83 9.01 10.27
CA VAL A 281 -5.61 8.69 9.07
C VAL A 281 -6.94 9.44 9.06
N VAL A 282 -7.66 9.46 10.18
CA VAL A 282 -8.91 10.22 10.32
C VAL A 282 -8.64 11.71 10.17
N TRP A 283 -7.54 12.21 10.73
CA TRP A 283 -7.16 13.61 10.58
C TRP A 283 -6.91 13.98 9.12
N VAL A 284 -6.22 13.11 8.37
CA VAL A 284 -6.04 13.24 6.92
C VAL A 284 -7.40 13.24 6.19
N LEU A 285 -8.28 12.30 6.51
CA LEU A 285 -9.62 12.21 5.90
C LEU A 285 -10.45 13.49 6.12
N ILE A 286 -10.40 14.07 7.33
CA ILE A 286 -11.08 15.34 7.63
C ILE A 286 -10.50 16.47 6.78
N ARG A 287 -9.17 16.50 6.57
CA ARG A 287 -8.50 17.56 5.81
C ARG A 287 -8.78 17.52 4.31
N ILE A 288 -8.89 16.32 3.74
CA ILE A 288 -9.18 16.16 2.31
C ILE A 288 -10.68 16.14 1.99
N TYR A 289 -11.55 16.08 3.02
CA TYR A 289 -12.99 16.01 2.84
C TYR A 289 -13.55 17.13 1.93
N PRO A 290 -13.14 18.42 2.05
CA PRO A 290 -13.63 19.48 1.17
C PRO A 290 -13.34 19.20 -0.31
N ALA A 291 -12.14 18.69 -0.61
CA ALA A 291 -11.71 18.32 -1.97
C ALA A 291 -12.49 17.11 -2.51
N VAL A 292 -12.90 16.18 -1.64
CA VAL A 292 -13.68 14.98 -2.03
C VAL A 292 -15.19 15.30 -2.14
N ALA A 293 -15.70 16.19 -1.29
CA ALA A 293 -17.11 16.58 -1.26
C ALA A 293 -17.49 17.59 -2.35
N GLY A 294 -16.50 18.14 -3.07
CA GLY A 294 -16.72 19.15 -4.10
C GLY A 294 -17.10 20.52 -3.54
N GLU A 295 -16.78 20.81 -2.27
CA GLU A 295 -17.03 22.11 -1.62
C GLU A 295 -15.95 23.16 -1.93
N ALA A 296 -15.37 23.10 -3.12
CA ALA A 296 -14.39 24.08 -3.62
C ALA A 296 -14.92 24.80 -4.87
N SER A 297 -16.01 25.56 -4.69
CA SER A 297 -16.19 26.87 -5.34
C SER A 297 -17.29 27.71 -4.67
N ASN A 298 -17.32 27.77 -3.33
CA ASN A 298 -17.84 28.99 -2.69
C ASN A 298 -16.72 30.03 -2.72
N ALA A 299 -16.40 30.52 -3.91
CA ALA A 299 -15.66 31.76 -4.10
C ALA A 299 -16.69 32.87 -4.32
N PRO A 300 -17.20 33.52 -3.26
CA PRO A 300 -17.91 34.79 -3.44
C PRO A 300 -16.99 35.88 -4.03
N ASP A 301 -15.68 35.64 -4.09
CA ASP A 301 -14.69 36.65 -4.52
C ASP A 301 -14.47 36.73 -6.04
N GLU A 302 -14.59 35.64 -6.81
CA GLU A 302 -14.36 35.69 -8.27
C GLU A 302 -15.52 36.36 -9.04
N MET A 303 -16.76 36.23 -8.55
CA MET A 303 -17.90 36.88 -9.18
C MET A 303 -17.95 38.40 -8.87
N ASP A 304 -17.47 38.81 -7.69
CA ASP A 304 -17.29 40.22 -7.32
C ASP A 304 -16.09 40.87 -8.05
N GLU A 305 -15.02 40.13 -8.33
CA GLU A 305 -13.94 40.61 -9.21
C GLU A 305 -14.37 40.74 -10.67
N MET A 306 -15.15 39.78 -11.18
CA MET A 306 -15.71 39.85 -12.53
C MET A 306 -16.70 41.00 -12.69
N MET A 307 -17.52 41.29 -11.68
CA MET A 307 -18.47 42.42 -11.70
C MET A 307 -17.78 43.79 -11.62
N LYS A 308 -16.58 43.88 -11.03
CA LYS A 308 -15.78 45.11 -11.00
C LYS A 308 -15.07 45.42 -12.32
N MET A 309 -14.87 44.44 -13.21
CA MET A 309 -14.30 44.70 -14.54
C MET A 309 -15.33 45.25 -15.55
N TYR A 310 -16.62 45.19 -15.23
CA TYR A 310 -17.71 45.67 -16.10
C TYR A 310 -18.38 46.97 -15.61
N GLN A 311 -17.84 47.62 -14.57
CA GLN A 311 -18.25 48.96 -14.11
C GLN A 311 -17.17 49.99 -14.45
#